data_AF-A0A535IMM6-F1
#
_entry.id   AF-A0A535IMM6-F1
#
_cell.length_a   1.000
_cell.length_b   1.000
_cell.length_c   1.000
_cell.angle_alpha   90.00
_cell.angle_beta   90.00
_cell.angle_gamma   90.00
#
_symmetry.space_group_name_H-M   'P 1'
#
loop_
_entity.id
_entity.type
_entity.pdbx_description
1 polymer ?
#
loop_
_entity_poly.entity_id
_entity_poly.type
_entity_poly.pdbx_seq_one_letter_code
_entity_poly.pdbx_strand_id
1 'polypeptide(L)'
;MESKARQISIQLDFPVDILGALDVTQPQLAARMKELIVLELYRERHVSSGKAAELLGMTKYQFVQVAAQHDIPYFDQSADEVTADVAASEQAGRRRAG
;
A
#
# COMPACT_ATOMS: atom_id res chain seq x y z
N MET A 1 -1.52 3.74 -26.17
CA MET A 1 -1.48 2.29 -25.94
C MET A 1 -1.48 2.05 -24.45
N GLU A 2 -2.60 1.61 -23.88
CA GLU A 2 -2.59 1.08 -22.51
C GLU A 2 -1.71 -0.17 -22.50
N SER A 3 -0.61 -0.13 -21.75
CA SER A 3 0.27 -1.27 -21.58
C SER A 3 -0.48 -2.31 -20.74
N LYS A 4 -0.94 -3.39 -21.38
CA LYS A 4 -1.60 -4.51 -20.70
C LYS A 4 -0.65 -5.00 -19.59
N ALA A 5 -1.02 -4.81 -18.32
CA ALA A 5 -0.17 -5.18 -17.20
C ALA A 5 0.21 -6.66 -17.31
N ARG A 6 1.51 -6.97 -17.28
CA ARG A 6 1.96 -8.36 -17.27
C ARG A 6 1.49 -9.00 -15.97
N GLN A 7 0.76 -10.11 -16.08
CA GLN A 7 0.30 -10.90 -14.95
C GLN A 7 1.02 -12.25 -14.91
N ILE A 8 1.22 -12.75 -13.71
CA ILE A 8 1.75 -14.08 -13.43
C ILE A 8 0.74 -14.76 -12.49
N SER A 9 0.51 -16.05 -12.70
CA SER A 9 -0.35 -16.88 -11.83
C SER A 9 0.50 -17.94 -11.14
N ILE A 10 0.19 -18.19 -9.87
CA ILE A 10 0.80 -19.24 -9.06
C ILE A 10 -0.30 -20.14 -8.48
N GLN A 11 0.01 -21.41 -8.23
CA GLN A 11 -0.85 -22.33 -7.49
C GLN A 11 -0.29 -22.53 -6.09
N LEU A 12 -1.16 -22.45 -5.09
CA LEU A 12 -0.83 -22.57 -3.67
C LEU A 12 -1.86 -23.50 -3.03
N ASP A 13 -1.39 -24.46 -2.24
CA ASP A 13 -2.23 -25.33 -1.45
C ASP A 13 -2.31 -24.80 -0.02
N PHE A 14 -3.52 -24.61 0.49
CA PHE A 14 -3.78 -24.21 1.86
C PHE A 14 -4.73 -25.20 2.52
N PRO A 15 -4.57 -25.46 3.84
CA PRO A 15 -5.60 -26.15 4.59
C PRO A 15 -6.90 -25.31 4.63
N VAL A 16 -8.05 -25.98 4.66
CA VAL A 16 -9.38 -25.36 4.51
C VAL A 16 -9.72 -24.39 5.66
N ASP A 17 -9.11 -24.58 6.82
CA ASP A 17 -9.21 -23.72 8.00
C ASP A 17 -8.75 -22.28 7.74
N ILE A 18 -7.92 -22.04 6.71
CA ILE A 18 -7.52 -20.69 6.30
C ILE A 18 -8.72 -19.79 5.98
N LEU A 19 -9.81 -20.38 5.46
CA LEU A 19 -11.04 -19.65 5.16
C LEU A 19 -11.65 -19.07 6.44
N GLY A 20 -11.64 -19.84 7.52
CA GLY A 20 -12.08 -19.39 8.83
C GLY A 20 -11.12 -18.39 9.47
N ALA A 21 -9.81 -18.63 9.34
CA ALA A 21 -8.79 -17.72 9.88
C ALA A 21 -8.82 -16.33 9.23
N LEU A 22 -9.15 -16.26 7.95
CA LEU A 22 -9.27 -15.02 7.19
C LEU A 22 -10.68 -14.42 7.19
N ASP A 23 -11.66 -15.13 7.75
CA ASP A 23 -13.09 -14.80 7.71
C ASP A 23 -13.61 -14.54 6.29
N VAL A 24 -13.31 -15.47 5.36
CA VAL A 24 -13.70 -15.36 3.94
C VAL A 24 -14.22 -16.66 3.38
N THR A 25 -15.03 -16.56 2.32
CA THR A 25 -15.41 -17.71 1.49
C THR A 25 -14.31 -18.04 0.45
N GLN A 26 -14.32 -19.26 -0.09
CA GLN A 26 -13.36 -19.67 -1.11
C GLN A 26 -13.30 -18.72 -2.34
N PRO A 27 -14.41 -18.21 -2.90
CA PRO A 27 -14.36 -17.23 -3.99
C PRO A 27 -13.71 -15.89 -3.61
N GLN A 28 -13.71 -15.53 -2.32
CA GLN A 28 -13.12 -14.29 -1.81
C GLN A 28 -11.63 -14.44 -1.46
N LEU A 29 -11.14 -15.68 -1.29
CA LEU A 29 -9.78 -15.96 -0.83
C LEU A 29 -8.71 -15.29 -1.69
N ALA A 30 -8.80 -15.38 -3.02
CA ALA A 30 -7.82 -14.79 -3.91
C ALA A 30 -7.73 -13.25 -3.78
N ALA A 31 -8.87 -12.58 -3.64
CA ALA A 31 -8.93 -11.13 -3.44
C ALA A 31 -8.33 -10.74 -2.08
N ARG A 32 -8.69 -11.47 -1.00
CA ARG A 32 -8.16 -11.22 0.34
C ARG A 32 -6.66 -11.46 0.42
N MET A 33 -6.15 -12.52 -0.20
CA MET A 33 -4.71 -12.81 -0.27
C MET A 33 -3.95 -11.69 -1.00
N LYS A 34 -4.49 -11.20 -2.13
CA LYS A 34 -3.88 -10.10 -2.88
C LYS A 34 -3.84 -8.81 -2.04
N GLU A 35 -4.92 -8.51 -1.32
CA GLU A 35 -4.97 -7.36 -0.41
C GLU A 35 -3.93 -7.46 0.69
N LEU A 36 -3.83 -8.60 1.38
CA LEU A 36 -2.85 -8.83 2.43
C LEU A 36 -1.40 -8.71 1.93
N ILE A 37 -1.08 -9.25 0.75
CA ILE A 37 0.25 -9.11 0.14
C ILE A 37 0.57 -7.63 -0.14
N VAL A 38 -0.38 -6.87 -0.70
CA VAL A 38 -0.14 -5.45 -1.01
C VAL A 38 -0.02 -4.61 0.26
N LEU A 39 -0.82 -4.90 1.29
CA LEU A 39 -0.70 -4.25 2.59
C LEU A 39 0.67 -4.50 3.22
N GLU A 40 1.17 -5.74 3.15
CA GLU A 40 2.48 -6.08 3.66
C GLU A 40 3.61 -5.35 2.91
N LEU A 41 3.54 -5.34 1.57
CA LEU A 41 4.50 -4.58 0.76
C LEU A 41 4.47 -3.07 1.06
N TYR A 42 3.30 -2.52 1.36
CA TYR A 42 3.17 -1.12 1.77
C TYR A 42 3.77 -0.89 3.16
N ARG A 43 3.48 -1.79 4.12
CA ARG A 43 4.03 -1.76 5.48
C ARG A 43 5.56 -1.82 5.49
N GLU A 44 6.15 -2.64 4.64
CA GLU A 44 7.60 -2.76 4.45
C GLU A 44 8.20 -1.62 3.58
N ARG A 45 7.39 -0.63 3.17
CA ARG A 45 7.77 0.49 2.29
C ARG A 45 8.32 0.05 0.91
N HIS A 46 8.03 -1.18 0.47
CA HIS A 46 8.37 -1.67 -0.87
C HIS A 46 7.52 -1.05 -1.98
N VAL A 47 6.30 -0.66 -1.66
CA VAL A 47 5.42 0.09 -2.57
C VAL A 47 4.90 1.36 -1.90
N SER A 48 4.66 2.40 -2.70
CA SER A 48 3.97 3.60 -2.22
C SER A 48 2.46 3.35 -2.10
N SER A 49 1.76 4.19 -1.34
CA SER A 49 0.29 4.15 -1.24
C SER A 49 -0.42 4.31 -2.60
N GLY A 50 0.17 5.09 -3.51
CA GLY A 50 -0.35 5.21 -4.88
C GLY A 50 -0.19 3.91 -5.67
N LYS A 51 0.97 3.25 -5.57
CA LYS A 51 1.21 1.98 -6.25
C LYS A 51 0.37 0.84 -5.65
N ALA A 52 0.21 0.82 -4.34
CA ALA A 52 -0.64 -0.14 -3.65
C ALA A 52 -2.11 -0.03 -4.09
N ALA A 53 -2.63 1.19 -4.18
CA ALA A 53 -3.97 1.45 -4.70
C ALA A 53 -4.15 0.98 -6.15
N GLU A 54 -3.16 1.25 -7.02
CA GLU A 54 -3.13 0.76 -8.40
C GLU A 54 -3.16 -0.78 -8.46
N LEU A 55 -2.35 -1.46 -7.64
CA LEU A 55 -2.28 -2.92 -7.60
C LEU A 55 -3.62 -3.56 -7.18
N LEU A 56 -4.37 -2.91 -6.28
CA LEU A 56 -5.68 -3.38 -5.83
C LEU A 56 -6.85 -2.84 -6.67
N GLY A 57 -6.58 -2.02 -7.70
CA GLY A 57 -7.62 -1.48 -8.58
C GLY A 57 -8.58 -0.53 -7.86
N MET A 58 -8.09 0.21 -6.85
CA MET A 58 -8.88 1.15 -6.05
C MET A 58 -8.25 2.55 -6.08
N THR A 59 -8.98 3.54 -5.57
CA THR A 59 -8.44 4.89 -5.41
C THR A 59 -7.42 4.96 -4.27
N LYS A 60 -6.49 5.91 -4.32
CA LYS A 60 -5.54 6.16 -3.23
C LYS A 60 -6.25 6.40 -1.89
N TYR A 61 -7.36 7.14 -1.90
CA TYR A 61 -8.14 7.42 -0.68
C TYR A 61 -8.70 6.13 -0.07
N GLN A 62 -9.31 5.25 -0.87
CA GLN A 62 -9.80 3.94 -0.41
C GLN A 62 -8.67 3.11 0.17
N PHE A 63 -7.50 3.08 -0.48
CA PHE A 63 -6.35 2.34 0.03
C PHE A 63 -5.90 2.85 1.41
N VAL A 64 -5.86 4.17 1.62
CA VAL A 64 -5.50 4.75 2.93
C VAL A 64 -6.48 4.32 4.02
N GLN A 65 -7.78 4.23 3.70
CA GLN A 65 -8.78 3.73 4.64
C GLN A 65 -8.55 2.24 4.99
N VAL A 66 -8.23 1.41 4.00
CA VAL A 66 -7.89 -0.01 4.23
C VAL A 66 -6.62 -0.14 5.07
N ALA A 67 -5.57 0.60 4.76
CA ALA A 67 -4.32 0.59 5.53
C ALA A 67 -4.55 0.99 6.99
N ALA A 68 -5.39 2.00 7.23
CA ALA A 68 -5.76 2.43 8.59
C ALA A 68 -6.56 1.36 9.35
N GLN A 69 -7.46 0.62 8.70
CA GLN A 69 -8.18 -0.51 9.32
C GLN A 69 -7.25 -1.67 9.73
N HIS A 70 -6.07 -1.73 9.12
CA HIS A 70 -5.04 -2.73 9.40
C HIS A 70 -3.91 -2.20 10.30
N ASP A 71 -4.13 -1.05 10.97
CA ASP A 71 -3.15 -0.38 11.85
C ASP A 71 -1.81 -0.05 11.17
N ILE A 72 -1.81 0.12 9.84
CA ILE A 72 -0.62 0.54 9.09
C ILE A 72 -0.61 2.07 9.00
N PRO A 73 0.34 2.77 9.64
CA PRO A 73 0.37 4.22 9.65
C PRO A 73 0.55 4.77 8.23
N TYR A 74 -0.34 5.66 7.81
CA TYR A 74 -0.22 6.36 6.53
C TYR A 74 0.90 7.41 6.54
N PHE A 75 1.15 8.00 7.70
CA PHE A 75 2.29 8.87 7.99
C PHE A 75 3.11 8.21 9.09
N ASP A 76 4.36 7.88 8.79
CA ASP A 76 5.33 7.41 9.77
C ASP A 76 6.35 8.49 10.16
N GLN A 77 6.29 9.65 9.51
CA GLN A 77 7.14 10.77 9.84
C GLN A 77 6.70 11.36 11.17
N SER A 78 7.65 11.49 12.09
CA SER A 78 7.43 12.30 13.28
C SER A 78 7.16 13.75 12.86
N ALA A 79 6.46 14.51 13.71
CA ALA A 79 6.23 15.94 13.47
C ALA A 79 7.56 16.70 13.26
N ASP A 80 8.63 16.24 13.89
CA ASP A 80 9.98 16.80 13.76
C ASP A 80 10.58 16.54 12.37
N GLU A 81 10.40 15.34 11.81
CA GLU A 81 10.84 15.02 10.44
C GLU A 81 10.08 15.82 9.38
N VAL A 82 8.76 15.98 9.55
CA VAL A 82 7.95 16.82 8.66
C VAL A 82 8.42 18.28 8.71
N THR A 83 8.71 18.79 9.91
CA THR A 83 9.19 20.17 10.10
C THR A 83 10.57 20.37 9.45
N ALA A 84 11.45 19.38 9.58
CA ALA A 84 12.78 19.40 8.95
C ALA A 84 12.70 19.40 7.41
N ASP A 85 11.81 18.58 6.82
CA ASP A 85 11.62 18.51 5.37
C ASP A 85 11.06 19.81 4.78
N VAL A 86 10.11 20.46 5.48
CA VAL A 86 9.60 21.78 5.09
C VAL A 86 10.72 22.82 5.13
N ALA A 87 11.48 22.87 6.22
CA ALA A 87 12.60 23.82 6.36
C ALA A 87 13.69 23.61 5.28
N ALA A 88 14.01 22.35 4.95
CA ALA A 88 14.96 22.00 3.90
C ALA A 88 14.47 22.44 2.51
N SER A 89 13.18 22.23 2.23
CA SER A 89 12.55 22.62 0.95
C SER A 89 12.51 24.15 0.77
N GLU A 90 12.23 24.90 1.83
CA GLU A 90 12.27 26.37 1.82
C GLU A 90 13.70 26.92 1.62
N GLN A 91 14.71 26.30 2.22
CA GLN A 91 16.10 26.69 1.98
C GLN A 91 16.54 26.40 0.55
N ALA A 92 16.14 25.25 -0.01
CA ALA A 92 16.44 24.89 -1.39
C ALA A 92 15.77 25.85 -2.39
N GLY A 93 14.54 26.30 -2.11
CA GLY A 93 13.86 27.33 -2.89
C GLY A 93 14.59 28.68 -2.86
N ARG A 94 15.07 29.09 -1.68
CA ARG A 94 15.82 30.36 -1.50
C ARG A 94 17.17 30.37 -2.21
N ARG A 95 17.89 29.25 -2.27
CA ARG A 95 19.19 29.13 -2.97
C ARG A 95 19.08 29.12 -4.50
N ARG A 96 17.90 28.86 -5.05
CA ARG A 96 17.64 28.86 -6.51
C ARG A 96 17.13 30.22 -7.02
N ALA A 97 16.72 31.11 -6.12
CA ALA A 97 16.15 32.41 -6.44
C ALA A 97 17.16 33.58 -6.29
N GLY A 98 18.41 33.30 -5.89
CA GLY A 98 19.53 34.24 -5.87
C GLY A 98 20.62 33.78 -6.82
#